data_AF-A0A7C3WV47-F1
#
_entry.id   AF-A0A7C3WV47-F1
#
_cell.length_a   1.000
_cell.length_b   1.000
_cell.length_c   1.000
_cell.angle_alpha   90.00
_cell.angle_beta   90.00
_cell.angle_gamma   90.00
#
_symmetry.space_group_name_H-M   'P 1'
#
loop_
_entity.id
_entity.type
_entity.pdbx_description
1 polymer ?
#
loop_
_entity_poly.entity_id
_entity_poly.type
_entity_poly.pdbx_seq_one_letter_code
_entity_poly.pdbx_strand_id
1 'polypeptide(L)'
;MSKVLVVAGPKGSGKSTLIKALFPELPVRFTEPPIYRVYEAGWEVKVVEVPGRADAVRLLLAAPPWKISVGLLLVDGSQQPKADPNLLPLVLAAPQKALVLAKLDLASLENVERARAEAHRLDLDFFAVSAATGQGIPELLEWIMTGARPKPSEAPPPKAEERVPALPVVDVVPVPTPKPPARATLTPEEEVVLKACDGRRSITEIARELGVSPATVKSVVDKLFSKGFIKELKPKVVA
;
A
#
# COMPACT_ATOMS: atom_id res chain seq x y z
N MET A 1 -28.39 14.74 16.18
CA MET A 1 -27.29 14.73 17.16
C MET A 1 -25.98 14.77 16.39
N SER A 2 -25.02 15.61 16.78
CA SER A 2 -23.70 15.65 16.13
C SER A 2 -22.92 14.37 16.43
N LYS A 3 -22.31 13.75 15.41
CA LYS A 3 -21.40 12.61 15.54
C LYS A 3 -20.09 13.06 16.17
N VAL A 4 -19.62 12.34 17.18
CA VAL A 4 -18.29 12.56 17.77
C VAL A 4 -17.29 11.55 17.19
N LEU A 5 -16.33 12.05 16.42
CA LEU A 5 -15.21 11.30 15.85
C LEU A 5 -13.99 11.47 16.75
N VAL A 6 -13.53 10.40 17.38
CA VAL A 6 -12.28 10.39 18.16
C VAL A 6 -11.14 9.88 17.29
N VAL A 7 -10.06 10.65 17.22
CA VAL A 7 -8.83 10.31 16.52
C VAL A 7 -7.72 10.11 17.54
N ALA A 8 -7.36 8.85 17.77
CA ALA A 8 -6.37 8.40 18.74
C ALA A 8 -5.17 7.77 18.02
N GLY A 9 -3.99 7.85 18.62
CA GLY A 9 -2.77 7.27 18.06
C GLY A 9 -1.51 7.83 18.73
N PRO A 10 -0.36 7.15 18.63
CA PRO A 10 0.90 7.64 19.18
C PRO A 10 1.29 9.04 18.65
N LYS A 11 2.20 9.70 19.34
CA LYS A 11 2.83 10.92 18.81
C LYS A 11 3.52 10.61 17.48
N GLY A 12 3.29 11.42 16.46
CA GLY A 12 3.90 11.23 15.13
C GLY A 12 3.18 10.24 14.20
N SER A 13 2.08 9.61 14.64
CA SER A 13 1.29 8.69 13.79
C SER A 13 0.50 9.38 12.66
N GLY A 14 0.51 10.72 12.60
CA GLY A 14 -0.18 11.47 11.55
C GLY A 14 -1.62 11.89 11.86
N LYS A 15 -2.05 11.87 13.13
CA LYS A 15 -3.41 12.29 13.57
C LYS A 15 -3.84 13.63 12.98
N SER A 16 -3.09 14.71 13.24
CA SER A 16 -3.46 16.05 12.78
C SER A 16 -3.45 16.12 11.25
N THR A 17 -2.50 15.48 10.59
CA THR A 17 -2.43 15.40 9.12
C THR A 17 -3.65 14.67 8.54
N LEU A 18 -4.09 13.56 9.16
CA LEU A 18 -5.30 12.85 8.77
C LEU A 18 -6.55 13.71 8.95
N ILE A 19 -6.68 14.39 10.09
CA ILE A 19 -7.82 15.30 10.35
C ILE A 19 -7.89 16.37 9.27
N LYS A 20 -6.75 16.96 8.89
CA LYS A 20 -6.68 17.97 7.83
C LYS A 20 -7.03 17.42 6.46
N ALA A 21 -6.69 16.16 6.17
CA ALA A 21 -7.03 15.51 4.90
C ALA A 21 -8.52 15.14 4.82
N LEU A 22 -9.12 14.68 5.93
CA LEU A 22 -10.55 14.37 6.01
C LEU A 22 -11.42 15.62 5.97
N PHE A 23 -10.97 16.71 6.59
CA PHE A 23 -11.71 17.97 6.72
C PHE A 23 -10.80 19.16 6.38
N PRO A 24 -10.59 19.44 5.08
CA PRO A 24 -9.66 20.47 4.59
C PRO A 24 -9.97 21.89 5.07
N GLU A 25 -11.21 22.18 5.45
CA GLU A 25 -11.66 23.48 5.96
C GLU A 25 -11.22 23.74 7.40
N LEU A 26 -10.88 22.70 8.18
CA LEU A 26 -10.55 22.86 9.59
C LEU A 26 -9.21 23.61 9.79
N PRO A 27 -9.13 24.51 10.78
CA PRO A 27 -7.88 25.16 11.19
C PRO A 27 -7.05 24.22 12.07
N VAL A 28 -6.57 23.12 11.49
CA VAL A 28 -5.82 22.08 12.21
C VAL A 28 -4.48 22.60 12.71
N ARG A 29 -4.26 22.50 14.03
CA ARG A 29 -2.95 22.70 14.65
C ARG A 29 -2.17 21.39 14.69
N PHE A 30 -0.88 21.44 14.35
CA PHE A 30 0.01 20.25 14.34
C PHE A 30 0.75 20.02 15.66
N THR A 31 0.57 20.91 16.64
CA THR A 31 1.07 20.70 17.99
C THR A 31 0.20 19.68 18.72
N GLU A 32 0.80 18.87 19.58
CA GLU A 32 0.07 17.89 20.38
C GLU A 32 -0.82 18.59 21.44
N PRO A 33 -2.10 18.20 21.58
CA PRO A 33 -2.97 18.81 22.58
C PRO A 33 -2.61 18.38 24.03
N PRO A 34 -2.89 19.21 25.05
CA PRO A 34 -2.55 18.90 26.43
C PRO A 34 -3.39 17.76 27.02
N ILE A 35 -4.69 17.70 26.70
CA ILE A 35 -5.61 16.62 27.11
C ILE A 35 -6.37 16.09 25.90
N TYR A 36 -7.01 16.98 25.14
CA TYR A 36 -7.62 16.70 23.84
C TYR A 36 -7.80 18.04 23.11
N ARG A 37 -8.18 17.98 21.84
CA ARG A 37 -8.59 19.15 21.06
C ARG A 37 -9.82 18.81 20.25
N VAL A 38 -10.77 19.75 20.21
CA VAL A 38 -12.02 19.60 19.46
C VAL A 38 -11.98 20.52 18.24
N TYR A 39 -12.41 20.00 17.11
CA TYR A 39 -12.70 20.74 15.91
C TYR A 39 -14.16 20.52 15.51
N GLU A 40 -14.80 21.57 15.03
CA GLU A 40 -16.17 21.51 14.51
C GLU A 40 -16.12 21.42 12.98
N ALA A 41 -16.31 20.21 12.45
CA ALA A 41 -16.34 19.93 11.02
C ALA A 41 -17.80 20.02 10.54
N GLY A 42 -18.18 21.23 10.12
CA GLY A 42 -19.57 21.55 9.78
C GLY A 42 -20.52 21.38 10.97
N TRP A 43 -21.83 21.31 10.69
CA TRP A 43 -22.86 21.24 11.73
C TRP A 43 -23.09 19.84 12.30
N GLU A 44 -22.48 18.80 11.70
CA GLU A 44 -22.82 17.41 11.99
C GLU A 44 -21.71 16.60 12.67
N VAL A 45 -20.44 17.00 12.56
CA VAL A 45 -19.31 16.20 13.09
C VAL A 45 -18.42 17.02 14.02
N LYS A 46 -18.19 16.50 15.23
CA LYS A 46 -17.17 16.98 16.16
C LYS A 46 -15.98 16.04 16.13
N VAL A 47 -14.83 16.54 15.69
CA VAL A 47 -13.58 15.78 15.63
C VAL A 47 -12.79 16.04 16.90
N VAL A 48 -12.44 14.98 17.62
CA VAL A 48 -11.68 15.05 18.85
C VAL A 48 -10.33 14.39 18.65
N GLU A 49 -9.27 15.19 18.65
CA GLU A 49 -7.89 14.73 18.61
C GLU A 49 -7.39 14.44 20.03
N VAL A 50 -6.89 13.22 20.23
CA VAL A 50 -6.38 12.73 21.51
C VAL A 50 -4.86 12.62 21.45
N PRO A 51 -4.11 13.14 22.44
CA PRO A 51 -2.65 13.03 22.47
C PRO A 51 -2.21 11.59 22.74
N GLY A 52 -0.98 11.26 22.34
CA GLY A 52 -0.43 9.92 22.57
C GLY A 52 0.06 9.67 24.00
N ARG A 53 -0.11 10.63 24.91
CA ARG A 53 0.46 10.61 26.27
C ARG A 53 -0.45 9.84 27.23
N ALA A 54 0.09 8.86 27.95
CA ALA A 54 -0.69 7.92 28.76
C ALA A 54 -1.50 8.57 29.90
N ASP A 55 -0.99 9.64 30.51
CA ASP A 55 -1.68 10.40 31.57
C ASP A 55 -2.98 11.06 31.06
N ALA A 56 -2.93 11.71 29.90
CA ALA A 56 -4.07 12.34 29.26
C ALA A 56 -5.13 11.29 28.86
N VAL A 57 -4.69 10.15 28.33
CA VAL A 57 -5.59 9.06 27.95
C VAL A 57 -6.29 8.46 29.17
N ARG A 58 -5.58 8.25 30.28
CA ARG A 58 -6.17 7.78 31.55
C ARG A 58 -7.25 8.72 32.07
N LEU A 59 -7.01 10.04 32.00
CA LEU A 59 -8.01 11.04 32.37
C LEU A 59 -9.27 10.93 31.51
N LEU A 60 -9.10 10.79 30.19
CA LEU A 60 -10.21 10.66 29.24
C LEU A 60 -11.01 9.37 29.44
N LEU A 61 -10.37 8.27 29.79
CA LEU A 61 -11.05 7.01 30.08
C LEU A 61 -11.85 7.06 31.39
N ALA A 62 -11.35 7.80 32.39
CA ALA A 62 -12.04 7.95 33.67
C ALA A 62 -13.29 8.84 33.56
N ALA A 63 -13.23 9.90 32.73
CA ALA A 63 -14.32 10.85 32.57
C ALA A 63 -14.40 11.35 31.11
N PRO A 64 -14.94 10.53 30.19
CA PRO A 64 -15.06 10.92 28.80
C PRO A 64 -16.06 12.08 28.67
N PRO A 65 -15.67 13.25 28.12
CA PRO A 65 -16.58 14.39 28.01
C PRO A 65 -17.65 14.22 26.93
N TRP A 66 -17.57 13.14 26.16
CA TRP A 66 -18.35 12.94 24.94
C TRP A 66 -18.76 11.48 24.80
N LYS A 67 -19.95 11.26 24.21
CA LYS A 67 -20.38 9.95 23.75
C LYS A 67 -19.78 9.69 22.37
N ILE A 68 -18.78 8.82 22.32
CA ILE A 68 -18.03 8.54 21.10
C ILE A 68 -18.94 7.84 20.09
N SER A 69 -19.04 8.40 18.88
CA SER A 69 -19.80 7.80 17.77
C SER A 69 -18.88 6.99 16.86
N VAL A 70 -17.71 7.54 16.54
CA VAL A 70 -16.70 6.91 15.69
C VAL A 70 -15.33 6.98 16.38
N GLY A 71 -14.61 5.87 16.44
CA GLY A 71 -13.26 5.79 17.00
C GLY A 71 -12.24 5.35 15.95
N LEU A 72 -11.18 6.14 15.76
CA LEU A 72 -10.05 5.81 14.89
C LEU A 72 -8.79 5.59 15.73
N LEU A 73 -8.17 4.43 15.57
CA LEU A 73 -6.84 4.14 16.11
C LEU A 73 -5.79 4.19 15.00
N LEU A 74 -4.92 5.19 15.02
CA LEU A 74 -3.89 5.37 14.01
C LEU A 74 -2.62 4.61 14.36
N VAL A 75 -2.07 3.93 13.36
CA VAL A 75 -0.72 3.35 13.37
C VAL A 75 0.11 3.93 12.23
N ASP A 76 1.42 4.01 12.41
CA ASP A 76 2.35 4.54 11.41
C ASP A 76 2.81 3.43 10.46
N GLY A 77 2.49 3.54 9.17
CA GLY A 77 2.85 2.56 8.15
C GLY A 77 4.33 2.58 7.76
N SER A 78 5.06 3.68 8.01
CA SER A 78 6.50 3.76 7.72
C SER A 78 7.38 3.04 8.75
N GLN A 79 6.77 2.58 9.83
CA GLN A 79 7.39 1.83 10.92
C GLN A 79 6.65 0.50 11.08
N GLN A 80 7.14 -0.38 11.95
CA GLN A 80 6.40 -1.58 12.33
C GLN A 80 5.08 -1.17 13.00
N PRO A 81 3.91 -1.37 12.37
CA PRO A 81 2.66 -0.89 12.91
C PRO A 81 2.27 -1.73 14.12
N LYS A 82 1.82 -1.04 15.17
CA LYS A 82 1.34 -1.67 16.40
C LYS A 82 0.26 -0.81 17.03
N ALA A 83 -0.89 -1.40 17.33
CA ALA A 83 -1.92 -0.75 18.12
C ALA A 83 -1.39 -0.44 19.52
N ASP A 84 -1.48 0.82 19.95
CA ASP A 84 -1.09 1.20 21.30
C ASP A 84 -2.15 0.71 22.30
N PRO A 85 -1.82 -0.19 23.23
CA PRO A 85 -2.77 -0.75 24.18
C PRO A 85 -3.35 0.30 25.14
N ASN A 86 -2.68 1.45 25.34
CA ASN A 86 -3.20 2.52 26.18
C ASN A 86 -4.34 3.28 25.50
N LEU A 87 -4.28 3.42 24.18
CA LEU A 87 -5.25 4.19 23.39
C LEU A 87 -6.43 3.33 22.92
N LEU A 88 -6.21 2.03 22.78
CA LEU A 88 -7.21 1.08 22.30
C LEU A 88 -8.55 1.14 23.06
N PRO A 89 -8.60 1.18 24.41
CA PRO A 89 -9.88 1.21 25.15
C PRO A 89 -10.76 2.41 24.79
N LEU A 90 -10.15 3.56 24.45
CA LEU A 90 -10.89 4.76 24.06
C LEU A 90 -11.60 4.56 22.73
N VAL A 91 -10.95 3.86 21.79
CA VAL A 91 -11.50 3.56 20.47
C VAL A 91 -12.55 2.44 20.55
N LEU A 92 -12.33 1.43 21.38
CA LEU A 92 -13.27 0.32 21.57
C LEU A 92 -14.61 0.75 22.18
N ALA A 93 -14.66 1.89 22.87
CA ALA A 93 -15.91 2.46 23.39
C ALA A 93 -16.84 3.00 22.29
N ALA A 94 -16.35 3.17 21.05
CA ALA A 94 -17.15 3.62 19.92
C ALA A 94 -17.94 2.45 19.28
N PRO A 95 -19.22 2.66 18.91
CA PRO A 95 -19.96 1.65 18.17
C PRO A 95 -19.38 1.41 16.76
N GLN A 96 -18.89 2.47 16.13
CA GLN A 96 -18.19 2.41 14.85
C GLN A 96 -16.69 2.66 15.10
N LYS A 97 -15.84 1.71 14.74
CA LYS A 97 -14.42 1.74 15.14
C LYS A 97 -13.50 1.10 14.11
N ALA A 98 -12.36 1.74 13.88
CA ALA A 98 -11.38 1.31 12.88
C ALA A 98 -9.93 1.49 13.34
N LEU A 99 -9.07 0.61 12.84
CA LEU A 99 -7.63 0.79 12.81
C LEU A 99 -7.24 1.41 11.46
N VAL A 100 -6.51 2.52 11.52
CA VAL A 100 -6.10 3.28 10.34
C VAL A 100 -4.58 3.23 10.24
N LEU A 101 -4.06 2.57 9.21
CA LEU A 101 -2.65 2.68 8.84
C LEU A 101 -2.46 3.98 8.08
N ALA A 102 -1.73 4.92 8.70
CA ALA A 102 -1.34 6.18 8.09
C ALA A 102 -0.02 6.05 7.32
N LYS A 103 0.29 7.02 6.46
CA LYS A 103 1.51 7.06 5.64
C LYS A 103 1.65 5.85 4.72
N LEU A 104 0.55 5.43 4.09
CA LEU A 104 0.51 4.32 3.14
C LEU A 104 1.55 4.47 2.01
N ASP A 105 1.84 5.70 1.59
CA ASP A 105 2.86 6.02 0.59
C ASP A 105 4.29 5.60 1.00
N LEU A 106 4.52 5.38 2.30
CA LEU A 106 5.79 4.92 2.86
C LEU A 106 5.72 3.49 3.43
N ALA A 107 4.57 2.83 3.34
CA ALA A 107 4.35 1.54 3.96
C ALA A 107 4.81 0.39 3.05
N SER A 108 5.51 -0.59 3.62
CA SER A 108 5.76 -1.87 2.95
C SER A 108 4.48 -2.71 2.91
N LEU A 109 4.41 -3.65 1.95
CA LEU A 109 3.31 -4.62 1.89
C LEU A 109 3.17 -5.40 3.22
N GLU A 110 4.30 -5.81 3.80
CA GLU A 110 4.35 -6.50 5.10
C GLU A 110 3.72 -5.67 6.22
N ASN A 111 4.00 -4.36 6.28
CA ASN A 111 3.41 -3.49 7.29
C ASN A 111 1.89 -3.35 7.10
N VAL A 112 1.42 -3.25 5.85
CA VAL A 112 -0.01 -3.20 5.55
C VAL A 112 -0.71 -4.49 5.99
N GLU A 113 -0.13 -5.65 5.68
CA GLU A 113 -0.67 -6.96 6.08
C GLU A 113 -0.69 -7.13 7.60
N ARG A 114 0.38 -6.72 8.30
CA ARG A 114 0.45 -6.76 9.76
C ARG A 114 -0.63 -5.90 10.42
N ALA A 115 -0.79 -4.67 9.96
CA ALA A 115 -1.81 -3.76 10.49
C ALA A 115 -3.22 -4.29 10.22
N ARG A 116 -3.46 -4.88 9.03
CA ARG A 116 -4.73 -5.53 8.69
C ARG A 116 -5.02 -6.73 9.60
N ALA A 117 -4.04 -7.59 9.82
CA ALA A 117 -4.17 -8.75 10.71
C ALA A 117 -4.43 -8.31 12.16
N GLU A 118 -3.78 -7.24 12.61
CA GLU A 118 -4.02 -6.66 13.92
C GLU A 118 -5.44 -6.07 14.05
N ALA A 119 -5.92 -5.34 13.04
CA ALA A 119 -7.29 -4.83 13.01
C ALA A 119 -8.33 -5.96 13.10
N HIS A 120 -8.13 -7.04 12.33
CA HIS A 120 -8.99 -8.22 12.37
C HIS A 120 -8.98 -8.89 13.75
N ARG A 121 -7.79 -9.06 14.37
CA ARG A 121 -7.66 -9.61 15.72
C ARG A 121 -8.40 -8.78 16.78
N LEU A 122 -8.51 -7.47 16.57
CA LEU A 122 -9.13 -6.52 17.49
C LEU A 122 -10.61 -6.22 17.18
N ASP A 123 -11.21 -6.89 16.18
CA ASP A 123 -12.56 -6.59 15.67
C ASP A 123 -12.74 -5.11 15.30
N LEU A 124 -11.77 -4.58 14.55
CA LEU A 124 -11.76 -3.22 14.02
C LEU A 124 -11.85 -3.27 12.49
N ASP A 125 -12.62 -2.35 11.90
CA ASP A 125 -12.54 -2.09 10.46
C ASP A 125 -11.12 -1.60 10.12
N PHE A 126 -10.61 -1.92 8.93
CA PHE A 126 -9.24 -1.58 8.54
C PHE A 126 -9.22 -0.63 7.34
N PHE A 127 -8.46 0.46 7.49
CA PHE A 127 -8.18 1.40 6.41
C PHE A 127 -6.68 1.65 6.31
N ALA A 128 -6.19 1.74 5.08
CA ALA A 128 -4.83 2.19 4.78
C ALA A 128 -4.93 3.49 4.00
N VAL A 129 -4.29 4.55 4.50
CA VAL A 129 -4.44 5.90 3.96
C VAL A 129 -3.11 6.62 3.83
N SER A 130 -3.03 7.50 2.84
CA SER A 130 -1.94 8.47 2.71
C SER A 130 -2.56 9.86 2.65
N ALA A 131 -2.36 10.64 3.72
CA ALA A 131 -2.80 12.03 3.74
C ALA A 131 -2.00 12.91 2.76
N ALA A 132 -0.81 12.48 2.34
CA ALA A 132 0.01 13.19 1.37
C ALA A 132 -0.51 13.03 -0.07
N THR A 133 -0.97 11.83 -0.43
CA THR A 133 -1.46 11.53 -1.79
C THR A 133 -2.98 11.57 -1.90
N GLY A 134 -3.70 11.57 -0.77
CA GLY A 134 -5.16 11.46 -0.71
C GLY A 134 -5.69 10.02 -0.80
N GLN A 135 -4.82 9.02 -0.99
CA GLN A 135 -5.25 7.63 -1.12
C GLN A 135 -5.97 7.14 0.14
N GLY A 136 -7.14 6.50 -0.03
CA GLY A 136 -7.95 5.93 1.05
C GLY A 136 -8.73 6.94 1.88
N ILE A 137 -8.54 8.25 1.65
CA ILE A 137 -9.22 9.31 2.40
C ILE A 137 -10.73 9.37 2.07
N PRO A 138 -11.16 9.31 0.79
CA PRO A 138 -12.59 9.31 0.46
C PRO A 138 -13.34 8.12 1.06
N GLU A 139 -12.77 6.92 0.97
CA GLU A 139 -13.37 5.69 1.50
C GLU A 139 -13.48 5.72 3.03
N LEU A 140 -12.45 6.24 3.71
CA LEU A 140 -12.49 6.44 5.15
C LEU A 140 -13.54 7.48 5.55
N LEU A 141 -13.64 8.59 4.81
CA LEU A 141 -14.64 9.63 5.07
C LEU A 141 -16.06 9.11 4.87
N GLU A 142 -16.33 8.39 3.79
CA GLU A 142 -17.64 7.77 3.55
C GLU A 142 -18.02 6.82 4.69
N TRP A 143 -17.09 5.97 5.13
CA TRP A 143 -17.30 5.09 6.27
C TRP A 143 -17.60 5.89 7.54
N ILE A 144 -16.82 6.93 7.88
CA ILE A 144 -17.08 7.80 9.04
C ILE A 144 -18.51 8.37 9.01
N MET A 145 -18.95 8.85 7.83
CA MET A 145 -20.22 9.54 7.68
C MET A 145 -21.42 8.59 7.65
N THR A 146 -21.30 7.43 7.05
CA THR A 146 -22.44 6.52 6.80
C THR A 146 -22.44 5.27 7.70
N GLY A 147 -21.27 4.88 8.20
CA GLY A 147 -21.06 3.58 8.84
C GLY A 147 -21.11 2.41 7.85
N ALA A 148 -21.27 2.68 6.54
CA ALA A 148 -21.20 1.65 5.52
C ALA A 148 -19.77 1.12 5.50
N ARG A 149 -19.61 -0.15 5.93
CA ARG A 149 -18.35 -0.85 5.72
C ARG A 149 -18.04 -0.78 4.23
N PRO A 150 -16.81 -0.41 3.84
CA PRO A 150 -16.36 -0.75 2.51
C PRO A 150 -16.67 -2.23 2.38
N LYS A 151 -17.46 -2.61 1.36
CA LYS A 151 -17.43 -4.02 0.97
C LYS A 151 -15.95 -4.36 0.91
N PRO A 152 -15.49 -5.51 1.46
CA PRO A 152 -14.17 -5.97 1.08
C PRO A 152 -14.14 -5.77 -0.43
N SER A 153 -13.11 -5.11 -0.93
CA SER A 153 -12.78 -5.30 -2.32
C SER A 153 -12.70 -6.82 -2.44
N GLU A 154 -13.80 -7.47 -2.83
CA GLU A 154 -13.74 -8.48 -3.85
C GLU A 154 -12.77 -7.83 -4.81
N ALA A 155 -11.51 -8.26 -4.74
CA ALA A 155 -10.55 -7.94 -5.78
C ALA A 155 -11.38 -7.99 -7.04
N PRO A 156 -11.58 -6.85 -7.72
CA PRO A 156 -12.68 -6.67 -8.66
C PRO A 156 -12.74 -7.97 -9.45
N PRO A 157 -13.87 -8.72 -9.45
CA PRO A 157 -13.92 -9.99 -10.19
C PRO A 157 -13.31 -9.65 -11.52
N PRO A 158 -12.16 -10.27 -11.87
CA PRO A 158 -11.14 -9.69 -12.75
C PRO A 158 -11.91 -9.00 -13.84
N LYS A 159 -11.91 -7.64 -13.81
CA LYS A 159 -12.83 -6.82 -14.63
C LYS A 159 -12.90 -7.55 -15.93
N ALA A 160 -14.08 -8.11 -16.27
CA ALA A 160 -14.26 -8.78 -17.55
C ALA A 160 -13.67 -7.80 -18.53
N GLU A 161 -12.48 -8.14 -19.05
CA GLU A 161 -11.66 -7.18 -19.75
C GLU A 161 -12.60 -6.64 -20.81
N GLU A 162 -12.93 -5.35 -20.71
CA GLU A 162 -13.26 -4.63 -21.93
C GLU A 162 -12.15 -5.06 -22.85
N ARG A 163 -12.50 -5.90 -23.83
CA ARG A 163 -11.55 -6.57 -24.70
C ARG A 163 -10.78 -5.46 -25.36
N VAL A 164 -9.69 -5.04 -24.73
CA VAL A 164 -8.58 -4.42 -25.40
C VAL A 164 -8.21 -5.53 -26.38
N PRO A 165 -8.34 -5.32 -27.70
CA PRO A 165 -7.95 -6.33 -28.65
C PRO A 165 -6.55 -6.76 -28.23
N ALA A 166 -6.38 -8.05 -27.93
CA ALA A 166 -5.12 -8.60 -27.46
C ALA A 166 -4.05 -8.12 -28.44
N LEU A 167 -3.25 -7.14 -28.02
CA LEU A 167 -2.06 -6.82 -28.76
C LEU A 167 -1.23 -8.10 -28.67
N PRO A 168 -0.78 -8.65 -29.80
CA PRO A 168 -0.03 -9.89 -29.79
C PRO A 168 1.09 -9.77 -28.76
N VAL A 169 1.20 -10.73 -27.85
CA VAL A 169 2.36 -10.79 -26.95
C VAL A 169 3.56 -11.07 -27.84
N VAL A 170 4.30 -10.02 -28.16
CA VAL A 170 5.51 -10.11 -28.96
C VAL A 170 6.63 -10.58 -28.04
N ASP A 171 6.91 -11.87 -28.08
CA ASP A 171 8.12 -12.43 -27.48
C ASP A 171 9.32 -12.14 -28.40
N VAL A 172 10.53 -12.29 -27.90
CA VAL A 172 11.74 -11.90 -28.62
C VAL A 172 12.62 -13.11 -28.85
N VAL A 173 13.06 -13.30 -30.08
CA VAL A 173 14.01 -14.35 -30.49
C VAL A 173 15.40 -13.71 -30.63
N PRO A 174 16.34 -14.01 -29.73
CA PRO A 174 17.72 -13.54 -29.86
C PRO A 174 18.46 -14.31 -30.96
N VAL A 175 18.98 -13.58 -31.96
CA VAL A 175 19.76 -14.15 -33.06
C VAL A 175 21.25 -13.94 -32.78
N PRO A 176 22.05 -15.00 -32.59
CA PRO A 176 23.48 -14.87 -32.28
C PRO A 176 24.25 -14.25 -33.45
N THR A 177 25.33 -13.52 -33.13
CA THR A 177 26.24 -12.97 -34.13
C THR A 177 27.06 -14.08 -34.80
N PRO A 178 27.14 -14.13 -36.15
CA PRO A 178 27.92 -15.15 -36.88
C PRO A 178 29.42 -15.14 -36.56
N LYS A 179 29.96 -13.98 -36.18
CA LYS A 179 31.33 -13.76 -35.73
C LYS A 179 31.31 -13.16 -34.32
N PRO A 180 31.12 -13.98 -33.26
CA PRO A 180 31.03 -13.47 -31.90
C PRO A 180 32.40 -12.94 -31.43
N PRO A 181 32.42 -11.92 -30.55
CA PRO A 181 33.63 -11.49 -29.86
C PRO A 181 34.26 -12.61 -29.00
N ALA A 182 35.47 -12.38 -28.49
CA ALA A 182 36.15 -13.35 -27.61
C ALA A 182 35.32 -13.63 -26.34
N ARG A 183 35.04 -14.90 -26.06
CA ARG A 183 34.17 -15.36 -24.95
C ARG A 183 34.81 -15.25 -23.55
N ALA A 184 36.06 -14.80 -23.47
CA ALA A 184 36.84 -14.72 -22.22
C ALA A 184 36.23 -13.77 -21.16
N THR A 185 35.25 -12.95 -21.52
CA THR A 185 34.58 -11.97 -20.64
C THR A 185 33.14 -12.36 -20.27
N LEU A 186 32.67 -13.55 -20.65
CA LEU A 186 31.31 -14.01 -20.34
C LEU A 186 31.27 -14.72 -18.98
N THR A 187 30.22 -14.44 -18.21
CA THR A 187 29.92 -15.23 -17.01
C THR A 187 29.36 -16.61 -17.39
N PRO A 188 29.39 -17.61 -16.49
CA PRO A 188 28.79 -18.91 -16.75
C PRO A 188 27.30 -18.83 -17.15
N GLU A 189 26.55 -17.91 -16.54
CA GLU A 189 25.14 -17.66 -16.87
C GLU A 189 24.97 -17.09 -18.29
N GLU A 190 25.82 -16.13 -18.67
CA GLU A 190 25.83 -15.56 -20.02
C GLU A 190 26.21 -16.60 -21.08
N GLU A 191 27.12 -17.52 -20.76
CA GLU A 191 27.52 -18.59 -21.67
C GLU A 191 26.38 -19.60 -21.89
N VAL A 192 25.66 -19.96 -20.83
CA VAL A 192 24.51 -20.88 -20.90
C VAL A 192 23.38 -20.28 -21.73
N VAL A 193 23.04 -19.01 -21.49
CA VAL A 193 22.00 -18.33 -22.29
C VAL A 193 22.45 -18.15 -23.74
N LEU A 194 23.72 -17.77 -23.99
CA LEU A 194 24.25 -17.63 -25.35
C LEU A 194 24.23 -18.95 -26.14
N LYS A 195 24.48 -20.09 -25.48
CA LYS A 195 24.36 -21.43 -26.10
C LYS A 195 22.92 -21.78 -26.50
N ALA A 196 21.93 -21.24 -25.79
CA ALA A 196 20.51 -21.44 -26.09
C ALA A 196 19.98 -20.48 -27.17
N CYS A 197 20.67 -19.36 -27.43
CA CYS A 197 20.34 -18.42 -28.50
C CYS A 197 20.69 -19.00 -29.89
N ASP A 198 19.74 -19.63 -30.55
CA ASP A 198 19.89 -20.23 -31.89
C ASP A 198 19.20 -19.43 -33.01
N GLY A 199 18.61 -18.27 -32.67
CA GLY A 199 17.82 -17.46 -33.60
C GLY A 199 16.47 -18.05 -33.98
N ARG A 200 15.99 -19.09 -33.27
CA ARG A 200 14.67 -19.71 -33.46
C ARG A 200 13.83 -19.68 -32.18
N ARG A 201 14.46 -19.96 -31.04
CA ARG A 201 13.81 -19.96 -29.72
C ARG A 201 13.66 -18.56 -29.17
N SER A 202 12.50 -18.27 -28.60
CA SER A 202 12.24 -17.00 -27.92
C SER A 202 12.80 -16.98 -26.49
N ILE A 203 12.86 -15.80 -25.88
CA ILE A 203 13.27 -15.62 -24.48
C ILE A 203 12.46 -16.53 -23.55
N THR A 204 11.14 -16.63 -23.77
CA THR A 204 10.28 -17.51 -22.95
C THR A 204 10.60 -18.99 -23.16
N GLU A 205 10.87 -19.42 -24.40
CA GLU A 205 11.24 -20.81 -24.71
C GLU A 205 12.60 -21.18 -24.09
N ILE A 206 13.59 -20.27 -24.18
CA ILE A 206 14.90 -20.41 -23.55
C ILE A 206 14.77 -20.45 -22.02
N ALA A 207 13.94 -19.58 -21.43
CA ALA A 207 13.69 -19.55 -20.00
C ALA A 207 13.10 -20.86 -19.48
N ARG A 208 12.12 -21.42 -20.21
CA ARG A 208 11.50 -22.70 -19.89
C ARG A 208 12.48 -23.86 -19.94
N GLU A 209 13.38 -23.88 -20.92
CA GLU A 209 14.39 -24.92 -21.07
C GLU A 209 15.47 -24.84 -20.00
N LEU A 210 15.86 -23.63 -19.60
CA LEU A 210 16.87 -23.38 -18.59
C LEU A 210 16.32 -23.40 -17.15
N GLY A 211 15.00 -23.52 -16.97
CA GLY A 211 14.36 -23.54 -15.65
C GLY A 211 14.45 -22.21 -14.89
N VAL A 212 14.58 -21.09 -15.60
CA VAL A 212 14.74 -19.74 -15.03
C VAL A 212 13.62 -18.81 -15.50
N SER A 213 13.50 -17.62 -14.91
CA SER A 213 12.45 -16.67 -15.29
C SER A 213 12.73 -16.01 -16.66
N PRO A 214 11.70 -15.70 -17.48
CA PRO A 214 11.87 -14.94 -18.73
C PRO A 214 12.51 -13.57 -18.53
N ALA A 215 12.26 -12.90 -17.41
CA ALA A 215 12.89 -11.63 -17.07
C ALA A 215 14.41 -11.77 -16.87
N THR A 216 14.86 -12.87 -16.25
CA THR A 216 16.28 -13.20 -16.09
C THR A 216 16.94 -13.42 -17.43
N VAL A 217 16.34 -14.24 -18.31
CA VAL A 217 16.87 -14.49 -19.66
C VAL A 217 16.90 -13.21 -20.48
N LYS A 218 15.86 -12.37 -20.41
CA LYS A 218 15.84 -11.06 -21.09
C LYS A 218 17.00 -10.18 -20.67
N SER A 219 17.25 -10.06 -19.36
CA SER A 219 18.37 -9.24 -18.85
C SER A 219 19.73 -9.74 -19.38
N VAL A 220 19.92 -11.06 -19.44
CA VAL A 220 21.14 -11.66 -19.98
C VAL A 220 21.26 -11.45 -21.49
N VAL A 221 20.17 -11.60 -22.24
CA VAL A 221 20.12 -11.33 -23.69
C VAL A 221 20.43 -9.86 -23.99
N ASP A 222 19.90 -8.90 -23.22
CA ASP A 222 20.18 -7.47 -23.38
C ASP A 222 21.67 -7.16 -23.13
N LYS A 223 22.30 -7.85 -22.15
CA LYS A 223 23.76 -7.76 -21.91
C LYS A 223 24.56 -8.38 -23.05
N LEU A 224 24.16 -9.54 -23.56
CA LEU A 224 24.83 -10.20 -24.70
C LEU A 224 24.69 -9.38 -26.00
N PHE A 225 23.56 -8.69 -26.18
CA PHE A 225 23.33 -7.76 -27.28
C PHE A 225 24.25 -6.54 -27.21
N SER A 226 24.33 -5.88 -26.05
CA SER A 226 25.25 -4.75 -25.87
C SER A 226 26.74 -5.14 -25.99
N LYS A 227 27.09 -6.37 -25.63
CA LYS A 227 28.43 -6.95 -25.83
C LYS A 227 28.70 -7.45 -27.26
N GLY A 228 27.71 -7.37 -28.18
CA GLY A 228 27.87 -7.76 -29.59
C GLY A 228 27.76 -9.25 -29.90
N PHE A 229 27.36 -10.09 -28.94
CA PHE A 229 27.16 -11.52 -29.12
C PHE A 229 25.81 -11.87 -29.74
N ILE A 230 24.82 -10.99 -29.63
CA ILE A 230 23.52 -11.08 -30.32
C ILE A 230 23.49 -10.01 -31.41
N LYS A 231 23.17 -10.41 -32.64
CA LYS A 231 23.10 -9.54 -33.81
C LYS A 231 21.80 -8.75 -33.85
N GLU A 232 20.69 -9.41 -33.56
CA GLU A 232 19.35 -8.85 -33.67
C GLU A 232 18.37 -9.56 -32.74
N LEU A 233 17.33 -8.84 -32.33
CA LEU A 233 16.23 -9.31 -31.50
C LEU A 233 14.97 -9.33 -32.36
N LYS A 234 14.53 -10.53 -32.78
CA LYS A 234 13.37 -10.67 -33.67
C LYS A 234 12.07 -10.75 -32.87
N PRO A 235 11.07 -9.91 -33.18
CA PRO A 235 9.74 -10.08 -32.60
C PRO A 235 9.12 -11.39 -33.12
N LYS A 236 8.67 -12.25 -32.20
CA LYS A 236 7.88 -13.45 -32.44
C LYS A 236 6.54 -13.26 -31.76
N VAL A 237 5.48 -13.12 -32.55
CA VAL A 237 4.11 -13.08 -32.05
C VAL A 237 3.79 -14.44 -31.45
N VAL A 238 3.56 -14.49 -30.14
CA VAL A 238 3.06 -15.69 -29.47
C VAL A 238 1.55 -15.64 -29.56
N ALA A 239 0.98 -16.62 -30.27
CA ALA A 239 -0.47 -16.84 -30.37
C ALA A 239 -0.94 -17.78 -29.24
#